data_AF-A0A350H9I1-F1
#
_entry.id   AF-A0A350H9I1-F1
#
_cell.length_a   1.000
_cell.length_b   1.000
_cell.length_c   1.000
_cell.angle_alpha   90.00
_cell.angle_beta   90.00
_cell.angle_gamma   90.00
#
_symmetry.space_group_name_H-M   'P 1'
#
loop_
_entity.id
_entity.type
_entity.pdbx_description
1 polymer ?
#
loop_
_entity_poly.entity_id
_entity_poly.type
_entity_poly.pdbx_seq_one_letter_code
_entity_poly.pdbx_strand_id
1 'polypeptide(L)'
;FKYAEYLCIPKRIIEKKPSADLWEGQTDEGDLGLSYKTIDEISYLYFDKKKSLSDVKKQGYREKDVRRVISSFERNAFKRELPLIINL
;
A
#
# COMPACT_ATOMS: atom_id res chain seq x y z
N PHE A 1 9.61 -5.49 -6.11
CA PHE A 1 10.23 -6.84 -6.01
C PHE A 1 11.76 -6.90 -6.24
N LYS A 2 12.47 -5.79 -6.45
CA LYS A 2 13.92 -5.80 -6.76
C LYS A 2 14.79 -6.59 -5.76
N TYR A 3 14.42 -6.60 -4.48
CA TYR A 3 15.18 -7.35 -3.48
C TYR A 3 15.03 -8.88 -3.62
N ALA A 4 13.89 -9.37 -4.11
CA ALA A 4 13.70 -10.80 -4.36
C ALA A 4 14.56 -11.30 -5.53
N GLU A 5 14.78 -10.46 -6.55
CA GLU A 5 15.70 -10.74 -7.66
C GLU A 5 17.14 -10.85 -7.18
N TYR A 6 17.55 -9.93 -6.29
CA TYR A 6 18.87 -9.96 -5.66
C TYR A 6 19.10 -11.25 -4.85
N LEU A 7 18.07 -11.74 -4.17
CA LEU A 7 18.10 -13.01 -3.43
C LEU A 7 17.96 -14.26 -4.32
N CYS A 8 17.95 -14.10 -5.65
CA CYS A 8 17.80 -15.19 -6.61
C CYS A 8 16.53 -16.05 -6.38
N ILE A 9 15.44 -15.42 -5.92
CA ILE A 9 14.15 -16.10 -5.79
C ILE A 9 13.68 -16.55 -7.19
N PRO A 10 13.10 -17.76 -7.35
CA PRO A 10 12.62 -18.24 -8.63
C PRO A 10 11.69 -17.24 -9.34
N LYS A 11 11.93 -17.00 -10.64
CA LYS A 11 11.13 -16.04 -11.45
C LYS A 11 9.63 -16.27 -11.36
N ARG A 12 9.21 -17.56 -11.35
CA ARG A 12 7.80 -17.94 -11.20
C ARG A 12 7.11 -17.37 -9.94
N ILE A 13 7.88 -17.07 -8.89
CA ILE A 13 7.38 -16.48 -7.64
C ILE A 13 7.33 -14.96 -7.77
N ILE A 14 8.38 -14.35 -8.32
CA ILE A 14 8.50 -12.89 -8.49
C ILE A 14 7.44 -12.35 -9.48
N GLU A 15 7.22 -13.09 -10.57
CA GLU A 15 6.29 -12.72 -11.65
C GLU A 15 4.85 -13.15 -11.36
N LYS A 16 4.62 -13.98 -10.34
CA LYS A 16 3.26 -14.35 -9.92
C LYS A 16 2.52 -13.07 -9.51
N LYS A 17 1.33 -12.87 -10.06
CA LYS A 17 0.48 -11.74 -9.67
C LYS A 17 0.22 -11.81 -8.14
N PRO A 18 0.46 -10.72 -7.40
CA PRO A 18 0.20 -10.70 -5.95
C PRO A 18 -1.26 -11.02 -5.64
N SER A 19 -1.46 -11.92 -4.69
CA SER A 19 -2.75 -12.46 -4.27
C SER A 19 -2.60 -13.02 -2.85
N ALA A 20 -3.58 -12.76 -1.99
CA ALA A 20 -3.74 -13.38 -0.68
C ALA A 20 -4.36 -14.80 -0.75
N ASP A 21 -4.87 -15.18 -1.92
CA ASP A 21 -5.43 -16.51 -2.23
C ASP A 21 -6.58 -16.92 -1.29
N LEU A 22 -7.39 -15.93 -0.89
CA LEU A 22 -8.54 -16.13 0.01
C LEU A 22 -9.78 -16.67 -0.72
N TRP A 23 -9.90 -16.42 -2.02
CA TRP A 23 -10.94 -16.97 -2.90
C TRP A 23 -10.44 -17.01 -4.35
N GLU A 24 -11.12 -17.78 -5.20
CA GLU A 24 -10.72 -17.98 -6.59
C GLU A 24 -10.77 -16.67 -7.40
N GLY A 25 -9.68 -16.39 -8.13
CA GLY A 25 -9.54 -15.18 -8.94
C GLY A 25 -9.20 -13.90 -8.16
N GLN A 26 -8.97 -14.00 -6.84
CA GLN A 26 -8.57 -12.86 -6.00
C GLN A 26 -7.19 -12.32 -6.40
N THR A 27 -7.06 -11.00 -6.50
CA THR A 27 -5.77 -10.35 -6.77
C THR A 27 -5.66 -9.07 -5.97
N ASP A 28 -4.50 -8.83 -5.37
CA ASP A 28 -4.37 -7.76 -4.38
C ASP A 28 -4.56 -6.38 -5.00
N GLU A 29 -4.03 -6.14 -6.20
CA GLU A 29 -4.27 -4.88 -6.93
C GLU A 29 -5.75 -4.71 -7.34
N GLY A 30 -6.47 -5.81 -7.53
CA GLY A 30 -7.92 -5.79 -7.77
C GLY A 30 -8.68 -5.33 -6.53
N ASP A 31 -8.35 -5.88 -5.37
CA ASP A 31 -8.99 -5.53 -4.10
C ASP A 31 -8.62 -4.11 -3.65
N LEU A 32 -7.34 -3.75 -3.78
CA LEU A 32 -6.83 -2.42 -3.45
C LEU A 32 -7.32 -1.38 -4.45
N GLY A 33 -7.59 -1.77 -5.70
CA GLY A 33 -8.02 -0.89 -6.80
C GLY A 33 -6.92 0.04 -7.33
N LEU A 34 -5.68 -0.21 -6.93
CA LEU A 34 -4.48 0.54 -7.30
C LEU A 34 -3.29 -0.41 -7.39
N SER A 35 -2.31 -0.08 -8.24
CA SER A 35 -1.07 -0.85 -8.30
C SER A 35 -0.19 -0.62 -7.08
N TYR A 36 0.61 -1.62 -6.72
CA TYR A 36 1.57 -1.48 -5.61
C TYR A 36 2.51 -0.30 -5.81
N LYS A 37 3.00 -0.11 -7.04
CA LYS A 37 3.86 1.03 -7.38
C LYS A 37 3.21 2.37 -7.01
N THR A 38 1.94 2.54 -7.35
CA THR A 38 1.20 3.78 -7.05
C THR A 38 1.02 3.97 -5.55
N ILE A 39 0.66 2.89 -4.84
CA ILE A 39 0.46 2.93 -3.37
C ILE A 39 1.79 3.28 -2.69
N ASP A 40 2.88 2.59 -3.04
CA ASP A 40 4.21 2.80 -2.46
C ASP A 40 4.69 4.24 -2.68
N GLU A 41 4.55 4.78 -3.90
CA GLU A 41 4.98 6.14 -4.21
C GLU A 41 4.16 7.19 -3.44
N ILE A 42 2.83 7.05 -3.37
CA ILE A 42 1.96 7.96 -2.62
C ILE A 42 2.29 7.88 -1.12
N SER A 43 2.40 6.68 -0.57
CA SER A 43 2.72 6.45 0.84
C SER A 43 4.08 7.03 1.21
N TYR A 44 5.11 6.83 0.37
CA TYR A 44 6.44 7.39 0.57
C TYR A 44 6.43 8.93 0.57
N LEU A 45 5.71 9.54 -0.37
CA LEU A 45 5.63 11.00 -0.43
C LEU A 45 4.89 11.59 0.78
N TYR A 46 3.82 10.92 1.23
CA TYR A 46 2.99 11.42 2.32
C TYR A 46 3.60 11.16 3.70
N PHE A 47 4.04 9.92 3.99
CA PHE A 47 4.52 9.54 5.31
C PHE A 47 6.02 9.83 5.49
N ASP A 48 6.89 9.37 4.58
CA ASP A 48 8.35 9.55 4.74
C ASP A 48 8.80 10.97 4.39
N LYS A 49 8.31 11.52 3.28
CA LYS A 49 8.65 12.90 2.86
C LYS A 49 7.77 13.98 3.49
N LYS A 50 6.77 13.59 4.28
CA LYS A 50 5.85 14.52 4.98
C LYS A 50 5.24 15.59 4.07
N LYS A 51 5.00 15.26 2.79
CA LYS A 51 4.38 16.20 1.85
C LYS A 51 2.89 16.35 2.17
N SER A 52 2.38 17.56 1.95
CA SER A 52 0.95 17.81 2.08
C SER A 52 0.16 17.08 0.98
N LEU A 53 -1.13 16.85 1.21
CA LEU A 53 -2.04 16.27 0.21
C LEU A 53 -2.00 17.02 -1.13
N SER A 54 -1.92 18.34 -1.09
CA SER A 54 -1.87 19.17 -2.30
C SER A 54 -0.56 18.98 -3.04
N ASP A 55 0.55 18.79 -2.35
CA ASP A 55 1.86 18.57 -2.97
C ASP A 55 2.00 17.16 -3.57
N VAL A 56 1.40 16.15 -2.95
CA VAL A 56 1.30 14.80 -3.55
C VAL A 56 0.48 14.84 -4.83
N LYS A 57 -0.66 15.55 -4.84
CA LYS A 57 -1.48 15.74 -6.04
C LYS A 57 -0.72 16.42 -7.19
N LYS A 58 0.12 17.42 -6.89
CA LYS A 58 0.95 18.11 -7.90
C LYS A 58 1.94 17.19 -8.61
N GLN A 59 2.24 16.01 -8.05
CA GLN A 59 3.11 15.01 -8.69
C GLN A 59 2.39 14.21 -9.80
N GLY A 60 1.12 14.50 -10.08
CA GLY A 60 0.36 13.87 -11.17
C GLY A 60 -0.58 12.75 -10.74
N TYR A 61 -0.66 12.44 -9.45
CA TYR A 61 -1.62 11.47 -8.93
C TYR A 61 -3.03 12.06 -8.83
N ARG A 62 -4.05 11.25 -9.16
CA ARG A 62 -5.44 11.66 -9.04
C ARG A 62 -5.82 11.82 -7.58
N GLU A 63 -6.60 12.86 -7.28
CA GLU A 63 -7.04 13.12 -5.90
C GLU A 63 -7.76 11.93 -5.26
N LYS A 64 -8.62 11.25 -6.03
CA LYS A 64 -9.32 10.06 -5.53
C LYS A 64 -8.37 8.94 -5.09
N ASP A 65 -7.23 8.77 -5.76
CA ASP A 65 -6.28 7.71 -5.49
C ASP A 65 -5.47 8.05 -4.25
N VAL A 66 -5.01 9.31 -4.15
CA VAL A 66 -4.32 9.83 -2.96
C VAL A 66 -5.19 9.72 -1.71
N ARG A 67 -6.46 10.16 -1.79
CA ARG A 67 -7.41 10.04 -0.67
C ARG A 67 -7.70 8.59 -0.32
N ARG A 68 -7.83 7.70 -1.31
CA ARG A 68 -8.08 6.27 -1.08
C ARG A 68 -6.92 5.62 -0.32
N VAL A 69 -5.68 5.90 -0.72
CA VAL A 69 -4.49 5.40 -0.02
C VAL A 69 -4.53 5.88 1.42
N ILE A 70 -4.59 7.18 1.66
CA ILE A 70 -4.48 7.75 3.03
C ILE A 70 -5.63 7.29 3.93
N SER A 71 -6.86 7.29 3.44
CA SER A 71 -8.02 6.78 4.20
C SER A 71 -7.93 5.28 4.49
N SER A 72 -7.22 4.50 3.67
CA SER A 72 -6.95 3.09 3.98
C SER A 72 -5.98 2.97 5.16
N PHE A 73 -4.94 3.81 5.21
CA PHE A 73 -4.00 3.84 6.33
C PHE A 73 -4.68 4.27 7.64
N GLU A 74 -5.50 5.32 7.61
CA GLU A 74 -6.24 5.81 8.79
C GLU A 74 -7.22 4.76 9.32
N ARG A 75 -8.07 4.19 8.44
CA ARG A 75 -9.05 3.18 8.85
C ARG A 75 -8.43 1.91 9.39
N ASN A 76 -7.21 1.58 8.98
CA ASN A 76 -6.48 0.40 9.42
C ASN A 76 -5.40 0.71 10.47
N ALA A 77 -5.33 1.95 11.00
CA ALA A 77 -4.30 2.36 11.96
C ALA A 77 -4.30 1.46 13.20
N PHE A 78 -5.49 1.06 13.68
CA PHE A 78 -5.65 0.14 14.81
C PHE A 78 -4.93 -1.20 14.64
N LYS A 79 -4.68 -1.67 13.41
CA LYS A 79 -3.95 -2.92 13.16
C LYS A 79 -2.45 -2.81 13.46
N ARG A 80 -1.95 -1.59 13.69
CA ARG A 80 -0.54 -1.27 13.96
C ARG A 80 -0.32 -0.71 15.36
N GLU A 81 -1.40 -0.48 16.11
CA GLU A 81 -1.35 -0.03 17.49
C GLU A 81 -1.67 -1.19 18.43
N LEU A 82 -1.09 -1.15 19.63
CA LEU A 82 -1.49 -2.06 20.68
C LEU A 82 -2.92 -1.73 21.12
N PRO A 83 -3.71 -2.73 21.56
CA PRO A 83 -5.04 -2.47 22.08
C PRO A 83 -4.96 -1.46 23.24
N LEU A 84 -5.93 -0.54 23.30
CA LEU A 84 -6.03 0.41 24.41
C LEU A 84 -6.33 -0.37 25.69
N ILE A 85 -5.38 -0.37 26.62
CA ILE A 85 -5.57 -0.92 27.96
C ILE A 85 -5.99 0.23 28.86
N ILE A 86 -7.18 0.14 29.44
CA ILE A 86 -7.65 1.12 30.42
C ILE A 86 -6.85 0.90 31.70
N ASN A 87 -6.06 1.89 32.10
CA ASN A 87 -5.50 1.93 33.45
C ASN A 87 -6.56 2.55 34.38
N LEU A 88 -7.06 1.74 35.32
CA LEU A 88 -7.93 2.16 36.41
C LEU A 88 -7.10 2.63 37.61
#